data_AF-A0A6L5F4B4-F1
#
_entry.id   AF-A0A6L5F4B4-F1
#
_cell.length_a   1.000
_cell.length_b   1.000
_cell.length_c   1.000
_cell.angle_alpha   90.00
_cell.angle_beta   90.00
_cell.angle_gamma   90.00
#
_symmetry.space_group_name_H-M   'P 1'
#
loop_
_entity.id
_entity.type
_entity.pdbx_description
1 polymer ?
#
loop_
_entity_poly.entity_id
_entity_poly.type
_entity_poly.pdbx_seq_one_letter_code
_entity_poly.pdbx_strand_id
1 'polypeptide(L)'
;MEYRRARRLEKTDNNDSLSTARALLAEPTLGPAQALEVYDPLVAKIEAVLEHRRTLVASRTLLLHHVGDQLAKLPTEIRDQLPTSGKIEARLRDLDTIDLTAVSTMAGEYRLSWLVPLIDQDRETRREIRRLERVIDQLLDEHGTTLRDEIGVGAISAATLLVEVGDPSRFSRESKFARWSGTGAVALSSAEGDNQPARHRLDWILTIAQKLQTVTIERLLAKTDLEIGIEGLMGIEGLTG
;
A
#
# COMPACT_ATOMS: atom_id res chain seq x y z
N MET A 1 -39.04 3.41 23.42
CA MET A 1 -38.90 1.93 23.41
C MET A 1 -39.48 1.43 22.10
N GLU A 2 -38.66 1.27 21.06
CA GLU A 2 -38.85 0.35 19.91
C GLU A 2 -37.82 0.68 18.81
N TYR A 3 -36.56 0.28 18.99
CA TYR A 3 -35.63 0.09 17.85
C TYR A 3 -35.64 -1.39 17.51
N ARG A 4 -36.55 -1.74 16.59
CA ARG A 4 -36.83 -3.11 16.17
C ARG A 4 -35.64 -3.61 15.31
N ARG A 5 -34.90 -4.56 15.88
CA ARG A 5 -33.87 -5.44 15.27
C ARG A 5 -33.78 -5.35 13.75
N ALA A 6 -32.79 -4.63 13.24
CA ALA A 6 -32.32 -4.84 11.87
C ALA A 6 -31.74 -6.26 11.81
N ARG A 7 -32.30 -7.11 10.94
CA ARG A 7 -31.71 -8.39 10.57
C ARG A 7 -30.25 -8.11 10.19
N ARG A 8 -29.30 -8.74 10.89
CA ARG A 8 -27.89 -8.76 10.49
C ARG A 8 -27.87 -9.42 9.11
N LEU A 9 -27.86 -8.60 8.07
CA LEU A 9 -27.56 -9.04 6.72
C LEU A 9 -26.19 -9.69 6.77
N GLU A 10 -26.02 -10.82 6.08
CA GLU A 10 -24.70 -11.43 5.94
C GLU A 10 -23.74 -10.39 5.35
N LYS A 11 -22.58 -10.28 5.99
CA LYS A 11 -21.49 -9.40 5.59
C LYS A 11 -21.00 -9.85 4.22
N THR A 12 -21.47 -9.16 3.20
CA THR A 12 -21.16 -9.40 1.80
C THR A 12 -20.84 -8.06 1.16
N ASP A 13 -19.86 -8.01 0.26
CA ASP A 13 -19.40 -6.76 -0.36
C ASP A 13 -20.53 -5.97 -1.04
N ASN A 14 -21.55 -6.68 -1.54
CA ASN A 14 -22.73 -6.07 -2.15
C ASN A 14 -23.62 -5.35 -1.12
N ASN A 15 -23.86 -5.96 0.04
CA ASN A 15 -24.60 -5.33 1.14
C ASN A 15 -23.82 -4.17 1.75
N ASP A 16 -22.49 -4.27 1.85
CA ASP A 16 -21.61 -3.21 2.35
C ASP A 16 -21.58 -2.02 1.37
N SER A 17 -21.51 -2.28 0.06
CA SER A 17 -21.60 -1.25 -0.99
C SER A 17 -22.94 -0.51 -0.95
N LEU A 18 -24.04 -1.25 -0.84
CA LEU A 18 -25.38 -0.67 -0.74
C LEU A 18 -25.57 0.14 0.55
N SER A 19 -25.04 -0.34 1.67
CA SER A 19 -25.09 0.36 2.96
C SER A 19 -24.28 1.65 2.92
N THR A 20 -23.10 1.61 2.29
CA THR A 20 -22.24 2.78 2.08
C THR A 20 -22.91 3.81 1.17
N ALA A 21 -23.51 3.36 0.06
CA ALA A 21 -24.25 4.24 -0.85
C ALA A 21 -25.45 4.90 -0.16
N ARG A 22 -26.19 4.16 0.67
CA ARG A 22 -27.29 4.71 1.47
C ARG A 22 -26.81 5.71 2.52
N ALA A 23 -25.69 5.44 3.18
CA ALA A 23 -25.10 6.35 4.15
C ALA A 23 -24.62 7.65 3.48
N LEU A 24 -24.00 7.55 2.29
CA LEU A 24 -23.58 8.70 1.49
C LEU A 24 -24.79 9.54 1.05
N LEU A 25 -25.84 8.91 0.54
CA LEU A 25 -27.08 9.58 0.13
C LEU A 25 -27.83 10.24 1.30
N ALA A 26 -27.71 9.67 2.51
CA ALA A 26 -28.36 10.19 3.71
C ALA A 26 -27.66 11.42 4.30
N GLU A 27 -26.45 11.76 3.84
CA GLU A 27 -25.64 12.85 4.38
C GLU A 27 -25.29 13.86 3.26
N PRO A 28 -26.22 14.76 2.89
CA PRO A 28 -26.06 15.68 1.75
C PRO A 28 -24.96 16.73 1.93
N THR A 29 -24.41 16.83 3.13
CA THR A 29 -23.33 17.75 3.49
C THR A 29 -21.94 17.19 3.19
N LEU A 30 -21.84 15.91 2.83
CA LEU A 30 -20.61 15.31 2.34
C LEU A 30 -20.27 15.92 0.98
N GLY A 31 -19.19 16.69 0.94
CA GLY A 31 -18.64 17.24 -0.31
C GLY A 31 -18.17 16.13 -1.26
N PRO A 32 -17.95 16.45 -2.55
CA PRO A 32 -17.38 15.49 -3.49
C PRO A 32 -16.03 14.99 -2.97
N ALA A 33 -15.69 13.73 -3.27
CA ALA A 33 -14.36 13.21 -3.02
C ALA A 33 -13.34 14.14 -3.71
N GLN A 34 -12.55 14.87 -2.92
CA GLN A 34 -11.55 15.77 -3.46
C GLN A 34 -10.38 14.93 -3.97
N ALA A 35 -10.00 15.15 -5.22
CA ALA A 35 -8.80 14.54 -5.77
C ALA A 35 -7.56 15.12 -5.06
N LEU A 36 -6.57 14.28 -4.75
CA LEU A 36 -5.33 14.72 -4.10
C LEU A 36 -4.63 15.83 -4.88
N GLU A 37 -4.76 15.85 -6.22
CA GLU A 37 -4.21 16.89 -7.10
C GLU A 37 -4.71 18.30 -6.73
N VAL A 38 -5.94 18.40 -6.22
CA VAL A 38 -6.55 19.68 -5.80
C VAL A 38 -5.95 20.15 -4.46
N TYR A 39 -5.48 19.22 -3.64
CA TYR A 39 -4.88 19.51 -2.33
C TYR A 39 -3.37 19.76 -2.45
N ASP A 40 -2.64 18.79 -3.00
CA ASP A 40 -1.20 18.82 -3.15
C ASP A 40 -0.79 18.00 -4.39
N PRO A 41 -0.36 18.66 -5.49
CA PRO A 41 0.10 17.99 -6.71
C PRO A 41 1.28 17.03 -6.47
N LEU A 42 2.11 17.30 -5.46
CA LEU A 42 3.23 16.44 -5.13
C LEU A 42 2.75 15.16 -4.43
N VAL A 43 1.76 15.25 -3.53
CA VAL A 43 1.10 14.07 -2.93
C VAL A 43 0.38 13.25 -4.00
N ALA A 44 -0.29 13.88 -4.96
CA ALA A 44 -0.92 13.19 -6.09
C ALA A 44 0.11 12.47 -6.98
N LYS A 45 1.27 13.08 -7.23
CA LYS A 45 2.38 12.42 -7.93
C LYS A 45 2.95 11.26 -7.12
N ILE A 46 3.08 11.39 -5.80
CA ILE A 46 3.49 10.30 -4.90
C ILE A 46 2.48 9.14 -5.00
N GLU A 47 1.17 9.41 -5.00
CA GLU A 47 0.12 8.41 -5.19
C GLU A 47 0.31 7.63 -6.50
N ALA A 48 0.49 8.35 -7.61
CA ALA A 48 0.65 7.73 -8.92
C ALA A 48 1.86 6.78 -8.98
N VAL A 49 3.00 7.19 -8.43
CA VAL A 49 4.22 6.37 -8.37
C VAL A 49 4.03 5.16 -7.43
N LEU A 50 3.38 5.38 -6.28
CA LEU A 50 3.09 4.34 -5.31
C LEU A 50 2.15 3.27 -5.88
N GLU A 51 1.12 3.66 -6.62
CA GLU A 51 0.17 2.74 -7.25
C GLU A 51 0.82 1.90 -8.35
N HIS A 52 1.69 2.52 -9.16
CA HIS A 52 2.52 1.79 -10.12
C HIS A 52 3.40 0.75 -9.41
N ARG A 53 4.09 1.13 -8.32
CA ARG A 53 4.90 0.21 -7.53
C ARG A 53 4.06 -0.94 -6.97
N ARG A 54 2.88 -0.65 -6.39
CA ARG A 54 1.95 -1.65 -5.83
C ARG A 54 1.52 -2.65 -6.90
N THR A 55 1.19 -2.17 -8.09
CA THR A 55 0.82 -3.00 -9.24
C THR A 55 1.94 -3.97 -9.63
N LEU A 56 3.18 -3.48 -9.74
CA LEU A 56 4.34 -4.33 -10.06
C LEU A 56 4.61 -5.37 -8.97
N VAL A 57 4.56 -4.98 -7.69
CA VAL A 57 4.79 -5.89 -6.56
C VAL A 57 3.72 -6.98 -6.51
N ALA A 58 2.45 -6.62 -6.67
CA ALA A 58 1.34 -7.56 -6.67
C ALA A 58 1.45 -8.55 -7.85
N SER A 59 1.70 -8.03 -9.05
CA SER A 59 1.84 -8.84 -10.27
C SER A 59 3.02 -9.79 -10.17
N ARG A 60 4.17 -9.32 -9.69
CA ARG A 60 5.36 -10.15 -9.44
C ARG A 60 5.09 -11.25 -8.41
N THR A 61 4.37 -10.93 -7.33
CA THR A 61 4.05 -11.91 -6.28
C THR A 61 3.18 -13.03 -6.84
N LEU A 62 2.13 -12.69 -7.59
CA LEU A 62 1.26 -13.66 -8.26
C LEU A 62 2.03 -14.53 -9.25
N LEU A 63 2.87 -13.90 -10.08
CA LEU A 63 3.71 -14.59 -11.05
C LEU A 63 4.63 -15.60 -10.37
N LEU A 64 5.31 -15.21 -9.28
CA LEU A 64 6.19 -16.11 -8.53
C LEU A 64 5.43 -17.29 -7.90
N HIS A 65 4.20 -17.09 -7.43
CA HIS A 65 3.38 -18.20 -6.96
C HIS A 65 3.10 -19.22 -8.09
N HIS A 66 2.76 -18.74 -9.28
CA HIS A 66 2.59 -19.60 -10.46
C HIS A 66 3.89 -20.29 -10.86
N VAL A 67 5.02 -19.59 -10.83
CA VAL A 67 6.35 -20.19 -11.07
C VAL A 67 6.63 -21.32 -10.09
N GLY A 68 6.32 -21.15 -8.80
CA GLY A 68 6.53 -22.18 -7.79
C GLY A 68 5.82 -23.49 -8.12
N ASP A 69 4.56 -23.40 -8.58
CA ASP A 69 3.77 -24.56 -9.05
C ASP A 69 4.39 -25.21 -10.29
N GLN A 70 4.93 -24.42 -11.21
CA GLN A 70 5.49 -24.91 -12.46
C GLN A 70 6.87 -25.54 -12.28
N LEU A 71 7.70 -25.00 -11.39
CA LEU A 71 8.95 -25.61 -10.95
C LEU A 71 8.74 -26.99 -10.32
N ALA A 72 7.64 -27.17 -9.57
CA ALA A 72 7.31 -28.46 -8.96
C ALA A 72 6.91 -29.54 -10.01
N LYS A 73 6.45 -29.11 -11.18
CA LYS A 73 6.01 -29.96 -12.31
C LYS A 73 7.12 -30.23 -13.33
N LEU A 74 8.34 -29.75 -13.08
CA LEU A 74 9.48 -30.07 -13.91
C LEU A 74 9.86 -31.56 -13.78
N PRO A 75 10.40 -32.17 -14.85
CA PRO A 75 10.92 -33.54 -14.81
C PRO A 75 12.01 -33.72 -13.73
N THR A 76 12.17 -34.94 -13.24
CA THR A 76 13.12 -35.28 -12.16
C THR A 76 14.56 -34.90 -12.50
N GLU A 77 14.95 -35.08 -13.77
CA GLU A 77 16.29 -34.78 -14.29
C GLU A 77 16.66 -33.30 -14.10
N ILE A 78 15.68 -32.41 -14.13
CA ILE A 78 15.86 -30.97 -13.87
C ILE A 78 15.63 -30.65 -12.40
N ARG A 79 14.58 -31.23 -11.80
CA ARG A 79 14.18 -30.93 -10.41
C ARG A 79 15.23 -31.35 -9.39
N ASP A 80 15.95 -32.45 -9.64
CA ASP A 80 16.97 -32.98 -8.74
C ASP A 80 18.26 -32.13 -8.76
N GLN A 81 18.45 -31.30 -9.80
CA GLN A 81 19.52 -30.29 -9.87
C GLN A 81 19.16 -28.99 -9.11
N LEU A 82 17.88 -28.78 -8.78
CA LEU A 82 17.40 -27.59 -8.09
C LEU A 82 17.29 -27.82 -6.57
N PRO A 83 17.52 -26.77 -5.76
CA PRO A 83 17.30 -26.89 -4.33
C PRO A 83 15.81 -27.17 -4.03
N THR A 84 15.57 -28.16 -3.17
CA THR A 84 14.22 -28.57 -2.74
C THR A 84 13.55 -27.54 -1.84
N SER A 85 14.35 -26.74 -1.11
CA SER A 85 13.90 -25.71 -0.19
C SER A 85 14.47 -24.34 -0.55
N GLY A 86 13.73 -23.28 -0.27
CA GLY A 86 14.19 -21.91 -0.48
C GLY A 86 13.14 -21.02 -1.10
N LYS A 87 13.49 -19.74 -1.32
CA LYS A 87 12.58 -18.79 -1.98
C LYS A 87 12.40 -19.17 -3.44
N ILE A 88 11.16 -19.10 -3.94
CA ILE A 88 10.82 -19.45 -5.33
C ILE A 88 11.67 -18.65 -6.33
N GLU A 89 11.87 -17.37 -6.06
CA GLU A 89 12.70 -16.48 -6.88
C GLU A 89 14.18 -16.89 -6.96
N ALA A 90 14.72 -17.57 -5.95
CA ALA A 90 16.08 -18.12 -6.01
C ALA A 90 16.09 -19.35 -6.93
N ARG A 91 15.15 -20.28 -6.70
CA ARG A 91 14.99 -21.49 -7.52
C ARG A 91 14.75 -21.18 -8.99
N LEU A 92 13.99 -20.12 -9.29
CA LEU A 92 13.80 -19.62 -10.65
C LEU A 92 15.13 -19.19 -11.27
N ARG A 93 15.97 -18.44 -10.54
CA ARG A 93 17.29 -18.00 -11.01
C ARG A 93 18.27 -19.15 -11.19
N ASP A 94 18.17 -20.19 -10.37
CA ASP A 94 19.05 -21.36 -10.46
C ASP A 94 18.88 -22.11 -11.80
N LEU A 95 17.77 -21.91 -12.52
CA LEU A 95 17.60 -22.43 -13.88
C LEU A 95 18.67 -21.92 -14.87
N ASP A 96 19.25 -20.73 -14.65
CA ASP A 96 20.37 -20.21 -15.45
C ASP A 96 21.69 -20.98 -15.23
N THR A 97 21.75 -21.80 -14.17
CA THR A 97 23.02 -22.41 -13.69
C THR A 97 23.11 -23.91 -13.89
N ILE A 98 22.01 -24.55 -14.25
CA ILE A 98 21.90 -26.01 -14.38
C ILE A 98 21.88 -26.45 -15.84
N ASP A 99 22.10 -27.74 -16.08
CA ASP A 99 21.98 -28.30 -17.42
C ASP A 99 20.50 -28.59 -17.75
N LEU A 100 19.98 -27.81 -18.70
CA LEU A 100 18.60 -27.92 -19.20
C LEU A 100 18.46 -28.84 -20.41
N THR A 101 19.56 -29.32 -20.99
CA THR A 101 19.55 -30.14 -22.22
C THR A 101 19.05 -31.56 -21.99
N ALA A 102 19.11 -32.04 -20.74
CA ALA A 102 18.67 -33.37 -20.34
C ALA A 102 17.13 -33.53 -20.19
N VAL A 103 16.33 -32.51 -20.58
CA VAL A 103 14.88 -32.56 -20.42
C VAL A 103 14.24 -33.62 -21.32
N SER A 104 13.67 -34.65 -20.70
CA SER A 104 13.16 -35.84 -21.39
C SER A 104 11.70 -35.72 -21.86
N THR A 105 10.95 -34.72 -21.36
CA THR A 105 9.51 -34.60 -21.60
C THR A 105 9.14 -33.32 -22.35
N MET A 106 8.20 -33.42 -23.29
CA MET A 106 7.67 -32.26 -24.05
C MET A 106 7.06 -31.19 -23.13
N ALA A 107 6.38 -31.60 -22.06
CA ALA A 107 5.80 -30.66 -21.10
C ALA A 107 6.87 -29.97 -20.25
N GLY A 108 7.99 -30.65 -19.95
CA GLY A 108 9.14 -30.05 -19.29
C GLY A 108 9.83 -29.03 -20.17
N GLU A 109 10.09 -29.38 -21.43
CA GLU A 109 10.67 -28.50 -22.45
C GLU A 109 9.83 -27.23 -22.63
N TYR A 110 8.51 -27.38 -22.80
CA TYR A 110 7.61 -26.24 -22.92
C TYR A 110 7.61 -25.37 -21.66
N ARG A 111 7.63 -25.95 -20.45
CA ARG A 111 7.74 -25.18 -19.21
C ARG A 111 9.03 -24.37 -19.14
N LEU A 112 10.16 -24.98 -19.47
CA LEU A 112 11.45 -24.30 -19.50
C LEU A 112 11.47 -23.16 -20.53
N SER A 113 10.79 -23.32 -21.67
CA SER A 113 10.76 -22.31 -22.74
C SER A 113 10.21 -20.95 -22.30
N TRP A 114 9.33 -20.90 -21.29
CA TRP A 114 8.83 -19.63 -20.74
C TRP A 114 9.37 -19.33 -19.32
N LEU A 115 9.77 -20.34 -18.54
CA LEU A 115 10.38 -20.12 -17.21
C LEU A 115 11.76 -19.47 -17.32
N VAL A 116 12.58 -19.85 -18.30
CA VAL A 116 13.93 -19.29 -18.47
C VAL A 116 13.88 -17.80 -18.84
N PRO A 117 13.13 -17.35 -19.87
CA PRO A 117 12.98 -15.92 -20.14
C PRO A 117 12.41 -15.10 -18.98
N LEU A 118 11.60 -15.74 -18.11
CA LEU A 118 11.01 -15.09 -16.95
C LEU A 118 12.05 -14.64 -15.91
N ILE A 119 13.25 -15.22 -15.92
CA ILE A 119 14.34 -14.83 -15.02
C ILE A 119 14.72 -13.36 -15.26
N ASP A 120 14.91 -12.99 -16.52
CA ASP A 120 15.25 -11.62 -16.88
C ASP A 120 14.07 -10.67 -16.70
N GLN A 121 12.85 -11.13 -16.95
CA GLN A 121 11.63 -10.36 -16.65
C GLN A 121 11.48 -10.09 -15.14
N ASP A 122 11.77 -11.06 -14.26
CA ASP A 122 11.81 -10.86 -12.80
C ASP A 122 12.90 -9.87 -12.40
N ARG A 123 14.10 -10.00 -12.97
CA ARG A 123 15.21 -9.06 -12.74
C ARG A 123 14.81 -7.64 -13.12
N GLU A 124 14.18 -7.46 -14.27
CA GLU A 124 13.76 -6.15 -14.75
C GLU A 124 12.64 -5.55 -13.90
N THR A 125 11.60 -6.34 -13.59
CA THR A 125 10.52 -5.93 -12.68
C THR A 125 11.08 -5.48 -11.33
N ARG A 126 12.07 -6.19 -10.79
CA ARG A 126 12.75 -5.79 -9.54
C ARG A 126 13.58 -4.52 -9.67
N ARG A 127 14.22 -4.28 -10.82
CA ARG A 127 14.94 -3.02 -11.07
C ARG A 127 13.97 -1.86 -11.11
N GLU A 128 12.84 -2.04 -11.77
CA GLU A 128 11.80 -1.02 -11.87
C GLU A 128 11.17 -0.70 -10.51
N ILE A 129 10.84 -1.71 -9.70
CA ILE A 129 10.36 -1.49 -8.32
C ILE A 129 11.37 -0.65 -7.52
N ARG A 130 12.66 -0.96 -7.60
CA ARG A 130 13.71 -0.17 -6.92
C ARG A 130 13.86 1.23 -7.49
N ARG A 131 13.65 1.41 -8.80
CA ARG A 131 13.65 2.73 -9.43
C ARG A 131 12.50 3.58 -8.90
N LEU A 132 11.29 3.02 -8.82
CA LEU A 132 10.11 3.68 -8.26
C LEU A 132 10.29 4.03 -6.78
N GLU A 133 10.92 3.14 -5.98
CA GLU A 133 11.27 3.43 -4.59
C GLU A 133 12.16 4.68 -4.46
N ARG A 134 13.18 4.82 -5.33
CA ARG A 134 14.02 6.03 -5.34
C ARG A 134 13.28 7.27 -5.80
N VAL A 135 12.34 7.13 -6.74
CA VAL A 135 11.48 8.25 -7.14
C VAL A 135 10.61 8.69 -5.97
N ILE A 136 10.05 7.74 -5.21
CA ILE A 136 9.30 8.05 -3.98
C ILE A 136 10.18 8.78 -2.97
N ASP A 137 11.41 8.32 -2.73
CA ASP A 137 12.35 9.01 -1.84
C ASP A 137 12.58 10.48 -2.25
N GLN A 138 12.85 10.72 -3.53
CA GLN A 138 13.06 12.07 -4.06
C GLN A 138 11.83 12.96 -3.90
N LEU A 139 10.64 12.42 -4.15
CA LEU A 139 9.39 13.17 -3.98
C LEU A 139 9.11 13.48 -2.51
N LEU A 140 9.49 12.59 -1.60
CA LEU A 140 9.37 12.84 -0.15
C LEU A 140 10.38 13.88 0.34
N ASP A 141 11.59 13.90 -0.23
CA ASP A 141 12.59 14.94 0.00
C ASP A 141 12.08 16.30 -0.49
N GLU A 142 11.53 16.36 -1.71
CA GLU A 142 10.93 17.55 -2.31
C GLU A 142 9.71 18.03 -1.51
N HIS A 143 8.89 17.10 -1.01
CA HIS A 143 7.75 17.42 -0.16
C HIS A 143 8.19 17.96 1.20
N GLY A 144 9.39 17.61 1.68
CA GLY A 144 9.89 18.04 2.99
C GLY A 144 9.06 17.50 4.16
N THR A 145 8.48 16.32 4.02
CA THR A 145 7.75 15.67 5.14
C THR A 145 8.73 15.22 6.23
N THR A 146 8.32 15.39 7.49
CA THR A 146 9.05 14.90 8.68
C THR A 146 8.67 13.46 9.05
N LEU A 147 7.78 12.81 8.29
CA LEU A 147 7.31 11.45 8.62
C LEU A 147 8.43 10.41 8.67
N ARG A 148 9.50 10.59 7.88
CA ARG A 148 10.67 9.69 7.88
C ARG A 148 11.61 9.92 9.07
N ASP A 149 11.42 10.98 9.85
CA ASP A 149 12.18 11.22 11.08
C ASP A 149 11.68 10.33 12.23
N GLU A 150 10.47 9.78 12.08
CA GLU A 150 9.85 8.92 13.08
C GLU A 150 10.36 7.48 13.00
N ILE A 151 10.63 6.90 14.17
CA ILE A 151 11.24 5.57 14.28
C ILE A 151 10.33 4.51 13.67
N GLY A 152 10.86 3.81 12.65
CA GLY A 152 10.16 2.71 11.98
C GLY A 152 9.22 3.16 10.86
N VAL A 153 9.27 4.42 10.44
CA VAL A 153 8.59 4.93 9.24
C VAL A 153 9.60 5.06 8.10
N GLY A 154 9.59 4.09 7.18
CA GLY A 154 10.40 4.16 5.95
C GLY A 154 9.70 4.93 4.83
N ALA A 155 10.39 5.16 3.72
CA ALA A 155 9.89 5.90 2.56
C ALA A 155 8.50 5.45 2.06
N ILE A 156 8.32 4.14 1.85
CA ILE A 156 7.04 3.60 1.38
C ILE A 156 5.92 3.79 2.40
N SER A 157 6.23 3.70 3.69
CA SER A 157 5.28 3.96 4.77
C SER A 157 4.90 5.44 4.83
N ALA A 158 5.88 6.34 4.78
CA ALA A 158 5.66 7.79 4.75
C ALA A 158 4.82 8.21 3.53
N ALA A 159 5.19 7.75 2.33
CA ALA A 159 4.45 8.01 1.11
C ALA A 159 3.01 7.50 1.20
N THR A 160 2.80 6.29 1.73
CA THR A 160 1.43 5.80 1.89
C THR A 160 0.64 6.64 2.89
N LEU A 161 1.24 7.01 4.01
CA LEU A 161 0.56 7.87 4.99
C LEU A 161 0.14 9.20 4.36
N LEU A 162 1.03 9.87 3.63
CA LEU A 162 0.71 11.13 2.95
C LEU A 162 -0.45 10.96 1.98
N VAL A 163 -0.46 9.89 1.17
CA VAL A 163 -1.51 9.63 0.19
C VAL A 163 -2.85 9.30 0.84
N GLU A 164 -2.88 8.40 1.83
CA GLU A 164 -4.13 7.95 2.45
C GLU A 164 -4.71 9.02 3.40
N VAL A 165 -3.84 9.79 4.06
CA VAL A 165 -4.24 10.92 4.92
C VAL A 165 -4.62 12.14 4.08
N GLY A 166 -3.96 12.38 2.94
CA GLY A 166 -4.15 13.59 2.15
C GLY A 166 -4.00 14.83 3.03
N ASP A 167 -5.01 15.71 3.00
CA ASP A 167 -5.07 16.87 3.89
C ASP A 167 -5.25 16.48 5.38
N PRO A 168 -4.26 16.70 6.26
CA PRO A 168 -4.40 16.45 7.68
C PRO A 168 -5.45 17.37 8.34
N SER A 169 -5.68 18.57 7.78
CA SER A 169 -6.64 19.56 8.31
C SER A 169 -8.09 19.08 8.23
N ARG A 170 -8.37 18.06 7.41
CA ARG A 170 -9.68 17.38 7.34
C ARG A 170 -10.09 16.77 8.68
N PHE A 171 -9.13 16.52 9.58
CA PHE A 171 -9.39 16.02 10.92
C PHE A 171 -9.43 17.15 11.95
N SER A 172 -10.65 17.58 12.29
CA SER A 172 -10.84 18.67 13.26
C SER A 172 -10.32 18.38 14.68
N ARG A 173 -10.03 17.11 15.03
CA ARG A 173 -9.51 16.66 16.32
C ARG A 173 -8.73 15.35 16.17
N GLU A 174 -7.74 15.14 17.03
CA GLU A 174 -6.97 13.90 17.11
C GLU A 174 -7.83 12.66 17.35
N SER A 175 -8.86 12.77 18.19
CA SER A 175 -9.80 11.67 18.41
C SER A 175 -10.53 11.23 17.12
N LYS A 176 -10.73 12.14 16.15
CA LYS A 176 -11.35 11.81 14.86
C LYS A 176 -10.36 11.08 13.95
N PHE A 177 -9.11 11.52 13.93
CA PHE A 177 -8.04 10.81 13.22
C PHE A 177 -7.82 9.41 13.81
N ALA A 178 -7.79 9.27 15.13
CA ALA A 178 -7.68 7.99 15.81
C ALA A 178 -8.84 7.06 15.46
N ARG A 179 -10.08 7.56 15.44
CA ARG A 179 -11.25 6.79 14.99
C ARG A 179 -11.19 6.40 13.52
N TRP A 180 -10.74 7.29 12.64
CA TRP A 180 -10.59 7.02 11.21
C TRP A 180 -9.52 5.96 10.94
N SER A 181 -8.37 6.08 11.60
CA SER A 181 -7.27 5.12 11.51
C SER A 181 -7.53 3.82 12.28
N GLY A 182 -8.62 3.73 13.03
CA GLY A 182 -9.00 2.59 13.86
C GLY A 182 -8.14 2.38 15.11
N THR A 183 -7.29 3.34 15.46
CA THR A 183 -6.45 3.36 16.68
C THR A 183 -7.15 3.98 17.89
N GLY A 184 -8.27 4.66 17.65
CA GLY A 184 -9.16 5.15 18.70
C GLY A 184 -9.89 3.97 19.31
N ALA A 185 -9.33 3.40 20.38
CA ALA A 185 -9.95 2.33 21.13
C ALA A 185 -11.35 2.77 21.61
N VAL A 186 -12.37 2.32 20.88
CA VAL A 186 -13.69 2.09 21.45
C VAL A 186 -13.77 0.58 21.58
N ALA A 187 -13.92 0.08 22.81
CA ALA A 187 -14.12 -1.34 23.05
C ALA A 187 -15.38 -1.82 22.33
N LEU A 188 -15.22 -2.31 21.11
CA LEU A 188 -16.22 -3.09 20.40
C LEU A 188 -15.49 -4.32 19.89
N SER A 189 -15.56 -5.39 20.69
CA SER A 189 -15.34 -6.75 20.21
C SER A 189 -16.17 -6.95 18.94
N SER A 190 -15.47 -7.18 17.83
CA SER A 190 -16.07 -7.65 16.59
C SER A 190 -15.29 -8.86 16.10
N ALA A 191 -15.27 -9.91 16.92
CA ALA A 191 -14.93 -11.27 16.50
C ALA A 191 -15.88 -12.24 17.20
N GLU A 192 -17.07 -12.43 16.63
CA GLU A 192 -17.85 -13.65 16.85
C GLU A 192 -17.62 -14.53 15.61
N GLY A 193 -16.72 -15.49 15.74
CA GLY A 193 -16.37 -16.46 14.70
C GLY A 193 -15.00 -17.07 14.97
N ASP A 194 -14.95 -18.36 15.30
CA ASP A 194 -13.77 -19.18 15.62
C ASP A 194 -12.75 -19.37 14.47
N ASN A 195 -12.69 -18.44 13.52
CA ASN A 195 -11.74 -18.50 12.42
C ASN A 195 -10.71 -17.37 12.55
N GLN A 196 -9.44 -17.71 12.36
CA GLN A 196 -8.35 -16.75 12.34
C GLN A 196 -8.69 -15.61 11.37
N PRO A 197 -8.57 -14.33 11.78
CA PRO A 197 -8.94 -13.21 10.94
C PRO A 197 -8.09 -13.23 9.66
N ALA A 198 -8.77 -13.30 8.52
CA ALA A 198 -8.15 -13.05 7.23
C ALA A 198 -7.61 -11.61 7.23
N ARG A 199 -6.31 -11.46 6.94
CA ARG A 199 -5.60 -10.18 6.95
C ARG A 199 -6.19 -9.26 5.89
N HIS A 200 -6.99 -8.27 6.29
CA HIS A 200 -7.54 -7.27 5.39
C HIS A 200 -6.57 -6.07 5.26
N ARG A 201 -6.65 -5.35 4.13
CA ARG A 201 -5.78 -4.18 3.79
C ARG A 201 -5.76 -3.06 4.84
N LEU A 202 -6.59 -3.10 5.87
CA LEU A 202 -6.68 -2.08 6.92
C LEU A 202 -5.72 -2.34 8.11
N ASP A 203 -5.29 -3.59 8.35
CA ASP A 203 -4.49 -3.97 9.53
C ASP A 203 -3.09 -3.33 9.55
N TRP A 204 -2.54 -2.98 8.39
CA TRP A 204 -1.19 -2.41 8.30
C TRP A 204 -1.18 -0.88 8.43
N ILE A 205 -2.21 -0.18 7.93
CA ILE A 205 -2.44 1.24 8.23
C ILE A 205 -2.68 1.40 9.73
N LEU A 206 -3.47 0.50 10.33
CA LEU A 206 -3.64 0.36 11.78
C LEU A 206 -2.31 0.23 12.51
N THR A 207 -1.42 -0.66 12.05
CA THR A 207 -0.10 -0.89 12.68
C THR A 207 0.80 0.36 12.64
N ILE A 208 0.77 1.13 11.55
CA ILE A 208 1.56 2.36 11.42
C ILE A 208 0.90 3.52 12.16
N ALA A 209 -0.43 3.66 12.08
CA ALA A 209 -1.19 4.65 12.82
C ALA A 209 -1.07 4.47 14.33
N GLN A 210 -0.97 3.22 14.82
CA GLN A 210 -0.78 2.91 16.23
C GLN A 210 0.63 3.32 16.70
N LYS A 211 1.65 3.26 15.83
CA LYS A 211 2.98 3.85 16.09
C LYS A 211 2.93 5.39 16.07
N LEU A 212 2.17 5.97 15.14
CA LEU A 212 1.95 7.42 15.03
C LEU A 212 1.08 8.01 16.14
N GLN A 213 0.40 7.21 16.96
CA GLN A 213 -0.33 7.71 18.14
C GLN A 213 0.60 8.34 19.20
N THR A 214 1.91 8.19 19.05
CA THR A 214 2.94 8.89 19.84
C THR A 214 3.37 10.23 19.19
N VAL A 215 3.00 10.44 17.92
CA VAL A 215 3.40 11.54 17.06
C VAL A 215 2.16 12.41 16.84
N THR A 216 1.95 13.37 17.73
CA THR A 216 0.83 14.32 17.72
C THR A 216 0.59 14.89 16.31
N ILE A 217 -0.68 15.06 15.93
CA ILE A 217 -1.12 15.67 14.65
C ILE A 217 -0.41 17.01 14.35
N GLU A 218 0.04 17.73 15.37
CA GLU A 218 0.89 18.92 15.25
C GLU A 218 2.12 18.73 14.35
N ARG A 219 2.71 17.53 14.30
CA ARG A 219 3.88 17.25 13.43
C ARG A 219 3.52 16.97 11.97
N LEU A 220 2.32 16.46 11.71
CA LEU A 220 1.76 16.40 10.35
C LEU A 220 1.40 17.80 9.84
N LEU A 221 1.00 18.70 10.74
CA LEU A 221 0.65 20.10 10.46
C LEU A 221 1.85 21.08 10.44
N ALA A 222 3.03 20.65 10.92
CA ALA A 222 4.20 21.52 11.09
C ALA A 222 4.72 22.15 9.79
N LYS A 223 4.29 21.66 8.62
CA LYS A 223 4.58 22.30 7.32
C LYS A 223 3.48 23.28 6.87
N THR A 224 2.21 23.02 7.18
CA THR A 224 1.11 23.96 6.85
C THR A 224 1.25 25.29 7.60
N ASP A 225 1.72 25.29 8.85
CA ASP A 225 1.90 26.54 9.60
C ASP A 225 3.15 27.33 9.17
N LEU A 226 4.18 26.67 8.61
CA LEU A 226 5.38 27.36 8.13
C LEU A 226 5.15 28.07 6.79
N GLU A 227 4.32 27.54 5.90
CA GLU A 227 4.00 28.18 4.62
C GLU A 227 2.96 29.31 4.77
N ILE A 228 1.96 29.17 5.65
CA ILE A 228 0.99 30.25 5.95
C ILE A 228 1.69 31.43 6.68
N GLY A 229 2.69 31.15 7.51
CA GLY A 229 3.46 32.18 8.22
C GLY A 229 4.42 32.99 7.34
N ILE A 230 4.90 32.43 6.23
CA ILE A 230 5.86 33.10 5.34
C ILE A 230 5.14 33.92 4.24
N GLU A 231 3.98 33.48 3.76
CA GLU A 231 3.16 34.28 2.84
C GLU A 231 2.43 35.45 3.53
N GLY A 232 2.08 35.32 4.82
CA GLY A 232 1.46 36.39 5.61
C GLY A 232 2.40 37.54 6.00
N LEU A 233 3.72 37.32 5.99
CA LEU A 233 4.73 38.33 6.36
C LEU A 233 5.35 39.05 5.16
N MET A 234 5.31 38.48 3.94
CA MET A 234 5.79 39.16 2.72
C MET A 234 4.74 40.04 2.02
N GLY A 235 3.52 40.14 2.54
CA GLY A 235 2.43 40.92 1.95
C GLY A 235 2.23 42.35 2.47
N ILE A 236 3.03 42.84 3.43
CA ILE A 236 2.74 44.10 4.14
C ILE A 236 3.88 45.14 4.13
N GLU A 237 4.94 44.97 3.33
CA GLU A 237 6.03 45.96 3.20
C GLU A 237 6.17 46.56 1.78
N GLY A 238 5.03 46.86 1.14
CA GLY A 238 5.01 47.36 -0.24
C GLY A 238 4.11 48.56 -0.52
N LEU A 239 3.70 49.34 0.49
CA LEU A 239 2.94 50.58 0.31
C LEU A 239 3.31 51.60 1.41
N THR A 240 4.45 52.26 1.27
CA THR A 240 4.72 53.64 1.73
C THR A 240 6.14 54.03 1.33
N GLY A 241 6.26 54.91 0.33
CA GLY A 241 7.51 55.44 -0.19
C GLY A 241 7.27 56.19 -1.48
#